data_AF-A0AAV6UDR4-F1
#
_entry.id   AF-A0AAV6UDR4-F1
#
_cell.length_a   1.000
_cell.length_b   1.000
_cell.length_c   1.000
_cell.angle_alpha   90.00
_cell.angle_beta   90.00
_cell.angle_gamma   90.00
#
_symmetry.space_group_name_H-M   'P 1'
#
loop_
_entity.id
_entity.type
_entity.pdbx_description
1 polymer ?
#
loop_
_entity_poly.entity_id
_entity_poly.type
_entity_poly.pdbx_seq_one_letter_code
_entity_poly.pdbx_strand_id
1 'polypeptide(L)'
;MRMFHRELTLIFYLAAVLVSAEIGCPSPENVEPCECDPTENIRFPIMTLTCAKINDSGVLLKVFENTMRYYFTTFALVESHLSYIPHMILDDVKVIILSLHNVTLKYMFDEAPTDDTFLKELKAVKVKVLAGWDWKQLAGFKQLEQLDILDTPLKKLPADFRSSVSKRLRGLSLKNCSIKKLQDDVFADLTVLEQFDLSNNAIVVIKRTMFPRKANIRNFILMYNKISTVPSDMFSDMPLLGMVSLRGNMMAVLSEATFQPVVMSQLRYLDVTENPIQCDCRIAWVLQERRERISGKCYAPKALRDKAFNKLTREDIRCSNILLHSLQK
;
A
#
# COMPACT_ATOMS: atom_id res chain seq x y z
N MET A 1 -51.34 10.09 -47.69
CA MET A 1 -49.99 10.41 -48.19
C MET A 1 -49.20 11.20 -47.15
N ARG A 2 -48.85 10.57 -46.01
CA ARG A 2 -47.89 11.02 -44.97
C ARG A 2 -47.90 9.99 -43.83
N MET A 3 -47.55 8.75 -44.15
CA MET A 3 -47.30 7.70 -43.13
C MET A 3 -46.43 6.57 -43.72
N PHE A 4 -45.49 6.91 -44.61
CA PHE A 4 -44.59 5.96 -45.27
C PHE A 4 -43.19 6.57 -45.49
N HIS A 5 -42.74 7.41 -44.56
CA HIS A 5 -41.43 8.09 -44.64
C HIS A 5 -40.66 8.10 -43.31
N ARG A 6 -40.94 7.13 -42.44
CA ARG A 6 -40.28 7.00 -41.13
C ARG A 6 -39.75 5.60 -40.81
N GLU A 7 -39.68 4.72 -41.80
CA GLU A 7 -39.06 3.39 -41.66
C GLU A 7 -37.81 3.18 -42.54
N LEU A 8 -37.41 4.18 -43.33
CA LEU A 8 -36.18 4.14 -44.14
C LEU A 8 -34.96 4.82 -43.49
N THR A 9 -35.14 5.43 -42.31
CA THR A 9 -34.05 5.97 -41.49
C THR A 9 -33.56 4.98 -40.41
N LEU A 10 -34.18 3.81 -40.30
CA LEU A 10 -33.76 2.73 -39.40
C LEU A 10 -32.78 1.73 -40.04
N ILE A 11 -32.48 1.87 -41.34
CA ILE A 11 -31.63 0.93 -42.09
C ILE A 11 -30.24 1.52 -42.42
N PHE A 12 -29.97 2.80 -42.14
CA PHE A 12 -28.69 3.46 -42.47
C PHE A 12 -27.73 3.73 -41.30
N TYR A 13 -28.02 3.26 -40.09
CA TYR A 13 -27.01 3.18 -39.01
C TYR A 13 -26.87 1.75 -38.45
N LEU A 14 -27.14 0.75 -39.29
CA LEU A 14 -26.51 -0.57 -39.19
C LEU A 14 -25.09 -0.48 -39.78
N ALA A 15 -24.26 0.31 -39.11
CA ALA A 15 -22.82 0.17 -39.13
C ALA A 15 -22.28 0.56 -37.75
N ALA A 16 -22.95 0.10 -36.69
CA ALA A 16 -22.20 -0.32 -35.51
C ALA A 16 -21.32 -1.47 -35.99
N VAL A 17 -20.13 -1.12 -36.51
CA VAL A 17 -19.04 -2.07 -36.56
C VAL A 17 -18.97 -2.59 -35.14
N LEU A 18 -19.39 -3.83 -34.94
CA LEU A 18 -18.95 -4.63 -33.81
C LEU A 18 -17.43 -4.65 -33.96
N VAL A 19 -16.78 -3.63 -33.42
CA VAL A 19 -15.35 -3.57 -33.34
C VAL A 19 -15.02 -4.63 -32.31
N SER A 20 -14.77 -5.84 -32.81
CA SER A 20 -14.32 -6.94 -31.99
C SER A 20 -13.05 -6.48 -31.29
N ALA A 21 -13.06 -6.60 -29.96
CA ALA A 21 -11.87 -6.52 -29.14
C ALA A 21 -10.73 -7.31 -29.82
N GLU A 22 -9.62 -6.65 -30.10
CA GLU A 22 -8.44 -7.33 -30.64
C GLU A 22 -7.66 -7.96 -29.49
N ILE A 23 -7.25 -9.21 -29.68
CA ILE A 23 -6.51 -10.00 -28.69
C ILE A 23 -5.03 -9.96 -29.07
N GLY A 24 -4.18 -9.68 -28.09
CA GLY A 24 -2.73 -9.62 -28.28
C GLY A 24 -2.25 -8.21 -28.56
N CYS A 25 -0.96 -8.06 -28.82
CA CYS A 25 -0.35 -6.74 -28.96
C CYS A 25 -0.66 -6.07 -30.29
N PRO A 26 -0.89 -4.74 -30.31
CA PRO A 26 -0.93 -3.97 -31.54
C PRO A 26 0.39 -4.07 -32.32
N SER A 27 0.37 -3.68 -33.60
CA SER A 27 1.61 -3.53 -34.35
C SER A 27 2.55 -2.52 -33.67
N PRO A 28 3.89 -2.71 -33.72
CA PRO A 28 4.84 -1.80 -33.08
C PRO A 28 4.67 -0.32 -33.49
N GLU A 29 4.35 -0.08 -34.76
CA GLU A 29 4.11 1.27 -35.31
C GLU A 29 2.93 1.99 -34.64
N ASN A 30 1.94 1.25 -34.14
CA ASN A 30 0.76 1.82 -33.48
C ASN A 30 1.03 2.20 -32.02
N VAL A 31 2.06 1.61 -31.40
CA VAL A 31 2.40 1.82 -29.99
C VAL A 31 3.68 2.63 -29.80
N GLU A 32 4.49 2.85 -30.82
CA GLU A 32 5.74 3.62 -30.72
C GLU A 32 5.50 5.01 -30.08
N PRO A 33 6.32 5.44 -29.10
CA PRO A 33 7.58 4.84 -28.59
C PRO A 33 7.40 3.85 -27.43
N CYS A 34 6.19 3.34 -27.21
CA CYS A 34 5.89 2.31 -26.23
C CYS A 34 6.07 0.91 -26.82
N GLU A 35 6.19 -0.07 -25.92
CA GLU A 35 6.30 -1.49 -26.26
C GLU A 35 5.14 -2.26 -25.62
N CYS A 36 4.52 -3.14 -26.38
CA CYS A 36 3.53 -4.08 -25.86
C CYS A 36 4.14 -5.47 -25.73
N ASP A 37 4.08 -6.03 -24.54
CA ASP A 37 4.58 -7.38 -24.25
C ASP A 37 3.45 -8.27 -23.70
N PRO A 38 3.11 -9.39 -24.37
CA PRO A 38 2.23 -10.40 -23.81
C PRO A 38 3.04 -11.30 -22.87
N THR A 39 2.95 -11.04 -21.57
CA THR A 39 3.53 -11.98 -20.59
C THR A 39 2.76 -13.30 -20.59
N GLU A 40 3.48 -14.40 -20.83
CA GLU A 40 2.92 -15.76 -20.84
C GLU A 40 2.42 -16.13 -19.44
N ASN A 41 1.10 -16.14 -19.27
CA ASN A 41 0.45 -16.78 -18.14
C ASN A 41 -0.40 -17.94 -18.67
N ILE A 42 -0.40 -19.04 -17.93
CA ILE A 42 -0.87 -20.38 -18.31
C ILE A 42 -2.40 -20.42 -18.57
N ARG A 43 -3.14 -19.33 -18.30
CA ARG A 43 -4.60 -19.26 -18.50
C ARG A 43 -5.13 -18.07 -19.32
N PHE A 44 -4.49 -16.89 -19.26
CA PHE A 44 -4.85 -15.71 -20.06
C PHE A 44 -3.61 -14.82 -20.22
N PRO A 45 -3.25 -14.38 -21.45
CA PRO A 45 -2.09 -13.51 -21.64
C PRO A 45 -2.30 -12.18 -20.93
N ILE A 46 -1.32 -11.76 -20.14
CA ILE A 46 -1.32 -10.43 -19.50
C ILE A 46 -0.63 -9.48 -20.47
N MET A 47 -1.41 -8.61 -21.10
CA MET A 47 -0.89 -7.58 -22.00
C MET A 47 -0.39 -6.38 -21.20
N THR A 48 0.90 -6.09 -21.34
CA THR A 48 1.54 -4.95 -20.70
C THR A 48 1.97 -3.94 -21.76
N LEU A 49 1.43 -2.72 -21.71
CA LEU A 49 1.90 -1.60 -22.51
C LEU A 49 2.88 -0.77 -21.67
N THR A 50 4.14 -0.74 -22.08
CA THR A 50 5.21 0.01 -21.40
C THR A 50 5.67 1.18 -22.24
N CYS A 51 5.49 2.40 -21.76
CA CYS A 51 6.00 3.61 -22.37
C CYS A 51 7.22 4.10 -21.56
N ALA A 52 8.35 4.33 -22.23
CA ALA A 52 9.58 4.76 -21.58
C ALA A 52 10.08 6.09 -22.15
N LYS A 53 10.74 6.91 -21.32
CA LYS A 53 11.37 8.19 -21.74
C LYS A 53 10.41 9.17 -22.41
N ILE A 54 9.15 9.17 -21.99
CA ILE A 54 8.11 10.05 -22.53
C ILE A 54 8.24 11.42 -21.88
N ASN A 55 8.29 12.47 -22.70
CA ASN A 55 8.41 13.85 -22.25
C ASN A 55 7.19 14.73 -22.61
N ASP A 56 6.23 14.18 -23.34
CA ASP A 56 5.01 14.86 -23.77
C ASP A 56 3.79 13.96 -23.54
N SER A 57 2.81 14.49 -22.81
CA SER A 57 1.55 13.80 -22.51
C SER A 57 0.75 13.49 -23.79
N GLY A 58 0.91 14.29 -24.86
CA GLY A 58 0.25 14.07 -26.15
C GLY A 58 0.71 12.80 -26.87
N VAL A 59 1.92 12.30 -26.59
CA VAL A 59 2.40 11.02 -27.11
C VAL A 59 1.56 9.87 -26.56
N LEU A 60 1.22 9.91 -25.26
CA LEU A 60 0.36 8.90 -24.64
C LEU A 60 -1.04 8.93 -25.27
N LEU A 61 -1.62 10.11 -25.44
CA LEU A 61 -2.93 10.25 -26.09
C LEU A 61 -2.97 9.56 -27.45
N LYS A 62 -1.97 9.84 -28.31
CA LYS A 62 -1.89 9.26 -29.64
C LYS A 62 -1.77 7.72 -29.62
N VAL A 63 -0.97 7.17 -28.70
CA VAL A 63 -0.84 5.70 -28.55
C VAL A 63 -2.17 5.08 -28.14
N PHE A 64 -2.88 5.68 -27.20
CA PHE A 64 -4.17 5.18 -26.73
C PHE A 64 -5.28 5.34 -27.78
N GLU A 65 -5.28 6.43 -28.56
CA GLU A 65 -6.16 6.61 -29.73
C GLU A 65 -5.94 5.52 -30.79
N ASN A 66 -4.68 5.19 -31.08
CA ASN A 66 -4.32 4.13 -32.02
C ASN A 66 -4.65 2.72 -31.51
N THR A 67 -4.87 2.56 -30.21
CA THR A 67 -5.04 1.26 -29.56
C THR A 67 -6.39 1.08 -28.86
N MET A 68 -7.38 1.92 -29.16
CA MET A 68 -8.73 1.87 -28.55
C MET A 68 -9.44 0.50 -28.64
N ARG A 69 -9.03 -0.38 -29.57
CA ARG A 69 -9.62 -1.72 -29.77
C ARG A 69 -8.96 -2.81 -28.93
N TYR A 70 -7.83 -2.50 -28.30
CA TYR A 70 -7.00 -3.42 -27.53
C TYR A 70 -7.24 -3.25 -26.03
N TYR A 71 -6.92 -4.30 -25.28
CA TYR A 71 -7.08 -4.34 -23.83
C TYR A 71 -5.73 -4.57 -23.17
N PHE A 72 -5.25 -3.59 -22.41
CA PHE A 72 -4.02 -3.73 -21.63
C PHE A 72 -4.37 -4.00 -20.19
N THR A 73 -3.91 -5.14 -19.65
CA THR A 73 -4.03 -5.41 -18.22
C THR A 73 -3.19 -4.42 -17.42
N THR A 74 -2.00 -4.09 -17.93
CA THR A 74 -1.05 -3.19 -17.29
C THR A 74 -0.68 -2.06 -18.23
N PHE A 75 -0.76 -0.83 -17.74
CA PHE A 75 -0.08 0.32 -18.34
C PHE A 75 1.09 0.74 -17.45
N ALA A 76 2.29 0.74 -18.01
CA ALA A 76 3.51 1.10 -17.32
C ALA A 76 4.15 2.35 -17.94
N LEU A 77 4.50 3.31 -17.10
CA LEU A 77 5.26 4.50 -17.49
C LEU A 77 6.59 4.53 -16.75
N VAL A 78 7.68 4.57 -17.50
CA VAL A 78 9.04 4.38 -16.98
C VAL A 78 9.96 5.53 -17.40
N GLU A 79 10.81 6.01 -16.49
CA GLU A 79 11.86 7.00 -16.82
C GLU A 79 11.35 8.25 -17.57
N SER A 80 10.16 8.73 -17.21
CA SER A 80 9.42 9.73 -18.00
C SER A 80 9.25 11.05 -17.25
N HIS A 81 9.13 12.15 -17.99
CA HIS A 81 8.95 13.51 -17.47
C HIS A 81 7.77 14.20 -18.16
N LEU A 82 6.60 14.20 -17.54
CA LEU A 82 5.37 14.71 -18.17
C LEU A 82 4.77 15.88 -17.41
N SER A 83 3.89 16.62 -18.08
CA SER A 83 3.01 17.55 -17.38
C SER A 83 1.99 16.79 -16.54
N TYR A 84 1.40 15.73 -17.09
CA TYR A 84 0.42 14.88 -16.42
C TYR A 84 0.24 13.56 -17.18
N ILE A 85 -0.43 12.59 -16.55
CA ILE A 85 -0.97 11.41 -17.23
C ILE A 85 -2.41 11.76 -17.64
N PRO A 86 -2.80 11.66 -18.93
CA PRO A 86 -4.17 11.97 -19.33
C PRO A 86 -5.18 11.00 -18.70
N HIS A 87 -6.21 11.48 -18.02
CA HIS A 87 -7.19 10.64 -17.30
C HIS A 87 -7.91 9.64 -18.22
N MET A 88 -8.24 10.05 -19.45
CA MET A 88 -8.95 9.22 -20.43
C MET A 88 -8.28 7.87 -20.75
N ILE A 89 -6.95 7.75 -20.55
CA ILE A 89 -6.26 6.47 -20.74
C ILE A 89 -6.67 5.41 -19.70
N LEU A 90 -7.25 5.85 -18.57
CA LEU A 90 -7.74 5.00 -17.50
C LEU A 90 -9.25 4.75 -17.59
N ASP A 91 -9.98 5.66 -18.24
CA ASP A 91 -11.44 5.61 -18.35
C ASP A 91 -11.87 4.78 -19.57
N ASP A 92 -11.23 4.97 -20.73
CA ASP A 92 -11.64 4.34 -22.00
C ASP A 92 -10.99 2.98 -22.25
N VAL A 93 -9.80 2.74 -21.68
CA VAL A 93 -9.06 1.49 -21.81
C VAL A 93 -9.07 0.77 -20.48
N LYS A 94 -9.42 -0.53 -20.48
CA LYS A 94 -9.51 -1.36 -19.26
C LYS A 94 -8.13 -1.68 -18.67
N VAL A 95 -7.40 -0.66 -18.24
CA VAL A 95 -6.18 -0.78 -17.45
C VAL A 95 -6.55 -1.25 -16.06
N ILE A 96 -6.06 -2.43 -15.68
CA ILE A 96 -6.27 -3.00 -14.34
C ILE A 96 -5.15 -2.55 -13.40
N ILE A 97 -3.93 -2.39 -13.94
CA ILE A 97 -2.72 -2.05 -13.19
C ILE A 97 -2.07 -0.82 -13.82
N LEU A 98 -1.94 0.25 -13.05
CA LEU A 98 -1.14 1.43 -13.40
C LEU A 98 0.20 1.35 -12.66
N SER A 99 1.30 1.28 -13.41
CA SER A 99 2.64 1.18 -12.85
C SER A 99 3.50 2.37 -13.28
N LEU A 100 3.97 3.16 -12.32
CA LEU A 100 4.82 4.31 -12.53
C LEU A 100 6.18 4.04 -11.89
N HIS A 101 7.26 4.12 -12.68
CA HIS A 101 8.61 3.90 -12.18
C HIS A 101 9.56 5.01 -12.63
N ASN A 102 10.14 5.74 -11.66
CA ASN A 102 11.05 6.85 -11.94
C ASN A 102 10.41 7.90 -12.85
N VAL A 103 9.21 8.38 -12.47
CA VAL A 103 8.43 9.34 -13.26
C VAL A 103 8.38 10.68 -12.53
N THR A 104 8.64 11.77 -13.26
CA THR A 104 8.37 13.12 -12.79
C THR A 104 7.15 13.68 -13.50
N LEU A 105 6.19 14.21 -12.74
CA LEU A 105 4.96 14.80 -13.25
C LEU A 105 4.81 16.22 -12.71
N LYS A 106 4.25 17.16 -13.49
CA LYS A 106 3.81 18.45 -12.93
C LYS A 106 2.60 18.25 -12.01
N TYR A 107 1.57 17.56 -12.53
CA TYR A 107 0.37 17.09 -11.84
C TYR A 107 0.18 15.60 -12.11
N MET A 108 -0.50 14.84 -11.24
CA MET A 108 -0.63 13.40 -11.46
C MET A 108 -1.47 13.11 -12.72
N PHE A 109 -2.63 13.76 -12.80
CA PHE A 109 -3.55 13.72 -13.94
C PHE A 109 -3.97 15.13 -14.35
N ASP A 110 -4.45 15.28 -15.59
CA ASP A 110 -5.07 16.51 -16.10
C ASP A 110 -6.40 16.80 -15.41
N GLU A 111 -7.21 15.76 -15.24
CA GLU A 111 -8.47 15.77 -14.47
C GLU A 111 -8.52 14.56 -13.53
N ALA A 112 -9.45 14.55 -12.58
CA ALA A 112 -9.65 13.38 -11.74
C ALA A 112 -10.31 12.27 -12.59
N PRO A 113 -9.75 11.05 -12.65
CA PRO A 113 -10.35 9.92 -13.34
C PRO A 113 -11.75 9.60 -12.81
N THR A 114 -12.59 9.02 -13.66
CA THR A 114 -14.00 8.77 -13.34
C THR A 114 -14.19 7.58 -12.37
N ASP A 115 -15.38 7.48 -11.79
CA ASP A 115 -15.71 6.46 -10.78
C ASP A 115 -15.84 5.03 -11.37
N ASP A 116 -15.91 4.89 -12.69
CA ASP A 116 -16.11 3.63 -13.44
C ASP A 116 -14.81 3.00 -13.98
N THR A 117 -13.66 3.54 -13.61
CA THR A 117 -12.35 2.94 -13.93
C THR A 117 -12.25 1.48 -13.46
N PHE A 118 -11.56 0.65 -14.27
CA PHE A 118 -11.30 -0.76 -13.95
C PHE A 118 -10.03 -0.96 -13.10
N LEU A 119 -9.40 0.14 -12.67
CA LEU A 119 -8.12 0.12 -11.99
C LEU A 119 -8.24 -0.58 -10.63
N LYS A 120 -7.50 -1.67 -10.47
CA LYS A 120 -7.42 -2.45 -9.23
C LYS A 120 -6.11 -2.26 -8.49
N GLU A 121 -5.06 -1.90 -9.20
CA GLU A 121 -3.74 -1.72 -8.61
C GLU A 121 -3.06 -0.45 -9.14
N LEU A 122 -2.53 0.34 -8.21
CA LEU A 122 -1.69 1.49 -8.50
C LEU A 122 -0.34 1.29 -7.83
N LYS A 123 0.71 1.21 -8.64
CA LYS A 123 2.11 1.12 -8.23
C LYS A 123 2.83 2.40 -8.63
N ALA A 124 3.37 3.13 -7.66
CA ALA A 124 4.14 4.34 -7.86
C ALA A 124 5.49 4.23 -7.14
N VAL A 125 6.57 4.08 -7.90
CA VAL A 125 7.93 3.94 -7.37
C VAL A 125 8.79 5.09 -7.87
N LYS A 126 9.40 5.84 -6.94
CA LYS A 126 10.22 7.02 -7.25
C LYS A 126 9.47 8.03 -8.12
N VAL A 127 8.22 8.33 -7.75
CA VAL A 127 7.40 9.31 -8.46
C VAL A 127 7.57 10.68 -7.82
N LYS A 128 7.75 11.71 -8.65
CA LYS A 128 7.84 13.10 -8.19
C LYS A 128 6.75 13.93 -8.84
N VAL A 129 5.74 14.33 -8.06
CA VAL A 129 4.72 15.29 -8.50
C VAL A 129 5.14 16.69 -8.06
N LEU A 130 5.46 17.58 -9.01
CA LEU A 130 6.03 18.90 -8.74
C LEU A 130 5.05 19.83 -8.02
N ALA A 131 3.75 19.75 -8.35
CA ALA A 131 2.69 20.48 -7.66
C ALA A 131 2.33 19.88 -6.29
N GLY A 132 2.92 18.74 -5.92
CA GLY A 132 2.56 17.96 -4.74
C GLY A 132 1.51 16.90 -5.05
N TRP A 133 1.45 15.88 -4.20
CA TRP A 133 0.52 14.77 -4.35
C TRP A 133 -0.88 15.18 -3.89
N ASP A 134 -1.82 15.30 -4.83
CA ASP A 134 -3.23 15.53 -4.54
C ASP A 134 -3.99 14.19 -4.48
N TRP A 135 -4.32 13.78 -3.26
CA TRP A 135 -5.04 12.53 -3.01
C TRP A 135 -6.45 12.53 -3.60
N LYS A 136 -7.08 13.69 -3.81
CA LYS A 136 -8.41 13.77 -4.40
C LYS A 136 -8.45 13.24 -5.82
N GLN A 137 -7.33 13.26 -6.54
CA GLN A 137 -7.25 12.67 -7.87
C GLN A 137 -7.36 11.14 -7.85
N LEU A 138 -7.22 10.48 -6.70
CA LEU A 138 -7.46 9.03 -6.56
C LEU A 138 -8.91 8.68 -6.20
N ALA A 139 -9.76 9.68 -5.94
CA ALA A 139 -11.12 9.45 -5.45
C ALA A 139 -11.98 8.65 -6.45
N GLY A 140 -11.68 8.76 -7.75
CA GLY A 140 -12.34 8.02 -8.83
C GLY A 140 -12.04 6.52 -8.85
N PHE A 141 -10.93 6.07 -8.24
CA PHE A 141 -10.52 4.67 -8.29
C PHE A 141 -11.30 3.79 -7.29
N LYS A 142 -12.64 3.72 -7.43
CA LYS A 142 -13.53 3.00 -6.50
C LYS A 142 -13.30 1.48 -6.46
N GLN A 143 -12.70 0.93 -7.51
CA GLN A 143 -12.36 -0.50 -7.60
C GLN A 143 -10.94 -0.82 -7.11
N LEU A 144 -10.17 0.18 -6.67
CA LEU A 144 -8.78 -0.04 -6.25
C LEU A 144 -8.72 -1.00 -5.06
N GLU A 145 -7.95 -2.08 -5.22
CA GLU A 145 -7.71 -3.13 -4.23
C GLU A 145 -6.28 -3.06 -3.66
N GLN A 146 -5.32 -2.57 -4.43
CA GLN A 146 -3.92 -2.43 -4.02
C GLN A 146 -3.37 -1.04 -4.33
N LEU A 147 -2.73 -0.41 -3.33
CA LEU A 147 -2.05 0.86 -3.47
C LEU A 147 -0.64 0.77 -2.91
N ASP A 148 0.34 0.83 -3.81
CA ASP A 148 1.76 0.75 -3.52
C ASP A 148 2.45 2.05 -3.93
N ILE A 149 2.90 2.84 -2.95
CA ILE A 149 3.72 4.03 -3.16
C ILE A 149 5.06 3.84 -2.46
N LEU A 150 6.15 3.83 -3.23
CA LEU A 150 7.50 3.57 -2.75
C LEU A 150 8.43 4.70 -3.18
N ASP A 151 9.37 5.06 -2.31
CA ASP A 151 10.44 6.03 -2.58
C ASP A 151 9.91 7.39 -3.10
N THR A 152 8.72 7.78 -2.65
CA THR A 152 8.01 8.99 -3.11
C THR A 152 7.74 9.89 -1.90
N PRO A 153 8.28 11.13 -1.85
CA PRO A 153 8.27 11.94 -0.63
C PRO A 153 6.88 12.56 -0.34
N LEU A 154 5.98 11.78 0.25
CA LEU A 154 4.63 12.22 0.65
C LEU A 154 4.64 13.14 1.89
N LYS A 155 5.62 12.96 2.81
CA LYS A 155 5.79 13.68 4.09
C LYS A 155 4.69 13.46 5.14
N LYS A 156 3.41 13.45 4.74
CA LYS A 156 2.26 13.19 5.60
C LYS A 156 1.09 12.62 4.78
N LEU A 157 0.21 11.88 5.44
CA LEU A 157 -1.14 11.63 4.93
C LEU A 157 -2.05 12.80 5.34
N PRO A 158 -2.81 13.39 4.40
CA PRO A 158 -3.75 14.46 4.73
C PRO A 158 -5.01 13.90 5.41
N ALA A 159 -5.81 14.77 6.02
CA ALA A 159 -7.03 14.39 6.73
C ALA A 159 -8.10 13.76 5.80
N ASP A 160 -8.14 14.21 4.55
CA ASP A 160 -9.03 13.72 3.51
C ASP A 160 -8.54 12.45 2.81
N PHE A 161 -7.35 11.90 3.18
CA PHE A 161 -6.85 10.63 2.66
C PHE A 161 -7.92 9.54 2.72
N ARG A 162 -8.60 9.43 3.87
CA ARG A 162 -9.68 8.46 4.12
C ARG A 162 -10.80 8.54 3.09
N SER A 163 -11.21 9.75 2.68
CA SER A 163 -12.26 9.96 1.68
C SER A 163 -11.76 9.84 0.23
N SER A 164 -10.45 9.98 0.04
CA SER A 164 -9.77 9.99 -1.26
C SER A 164 -9.35 8.60 -1.76
N VAL A 165 -9.34 7.58 -0.90
CA VAL A 165 -8.94 6.22 -1.29
C VAL A 165 -10.13 5.25 -1.32
N SER A 166 -9.99 4.20 -2.12
CA SER A 166 -11.00 3.15 -2.23
C SER A 166 -11.27 2.44 -0.89
N LYS A 167 -12.55 2.23 -0.59
CA LYS A 167 -13.00 1.40 0.54
C LYS A 167 -12.84 -0.11 0.27
N ARG A 168 -12.45 -0.49 -0.96
CA ARG A 168 -12.15 -1.87 -1.36
C ARG A 168 -10.68 -2.24 -1.18
N LEU A 169 -9.86 -1.31 -0.70
CA LEU A 169 -8.43 -1.51 -0.55
C LEU A 169 -8.14 -2.69 0.40
N ARG A 170 -7.46 -3.70 -0.15
CA ARG A 170 -6.97 -4.91 0.55
C ARG A 170 -5.50 -4.78 0.92
N GLY A 171 -4.72 -4.02 0.15
CA GLY A 171 -3.33 -3.74 0.47
C GLY A 171 -2.96 -2.27 0.32
N LEU A 172 -2.28 -1.77 1.34
CA LEU A 172 -1.73 -0.41 1.41
C LEU A 172 -0.25 -0.50 1.79
N SER A 173 0.62 -0.08 0.88
CA SER A 173 2.06 0.00 1.09
C SER A 173 2.54 1.42 0.79
N LEU A 174 2.99 2.15 1.82
CA LEU A 174 3.59 3.48 1.66
C LEU A 174 5.01 3.44 2.22
N LYS A 175 5.97 2.99 1.43
CA LYS A 175 7.35 2.75 1.89
C LYS A 175 8.27 3.90 1.53
N ASN A 176 9.15 4.26 2.45
CA ASN A 176 10.14 5.32 2.22
C ASN A 176 9.51 6.63 1.72
N CYS A 177 8.37 6.99 2.30
CA CYS A 177 7.56 8.15 1.91
C CYS A 177 7.77 9.35 2.83
N SER A 178 8.72 9.27 3.77
CA SER A 178 9.02 10.29 4.78
C SER A 178 7.83 10.66 5.69
N ILE A 179 6.88 9.74 5.89
CA ILE A 179 5.70 9.97 6.74
C ILE A 179 6.14 10.05 8.20
N LYS A 180 5.75 11.12 8.91
CA LYS A 180 6.14 11.33 10.33
C LYS A 180 5.02 11.12 11.33
N LYS A 181 3.78 11.42 10.92
CA LYS A 181 2.60 11.42 11.79
C LYS A 181 1.43 10.79 11.05
N LEU A 182 0.66 10.02 11.80
CA LEU A 182 -0.63 9.48 11.39
C LEU A 182 -1.71 10.18 12.20
N GLN A 183 -2.78 10.60 11.54
CA GLN A 183 -3.90 11.27 12.18
C GLN A 183 -4.89 10.24 12.73
N ASP A 184 -5.74 10.69 13.63
CA ASP A 184 -6.89 9.89 14.07
C ASP A 184 -7.81 9.63 12.86
N ASP A 185 -8.48 8.48 12.85
CA ASP A 185 -9.43 8.02 11.84
C ASP A 185 -8.92 7.90 10.39
N VAL A 186 -7.62 8.10 10.14
CA VAL A 186 -7.05 8.10 8.78
C VAL A 186 -7.28 6.80 8.01
N PHE A 187 -7.49 5.67 8.71
CA PHE A 187 -7.79 4.37 8.10
C PHE A 187 -9.18 3.83 8.49
N ALA A 188 -10.08 4.66 9.02
CA ALA A 188 -11.35 4.21 9.60
C ALA A 188 -12.28 3.46 8.62
N ASP A 189 -12.25 3.84 7.34
CA ASP A 189 -13.13 3.26 6.32
C ASP A 189 -12.47 2.08 5.55
N LEU A 190 -11.20 1.75 5.86
CA LEU A 190 -10.46 0.65 5.22
C LEU A 190 -10.77 -0.70 5.88
N THR A 191 -12.05 -1.06 5.97
CA THR A 191 -12.51 -2.20 6.78
C THR A 191 -12.16 -3.57 6.19
N VAL A 192 -11.78 -3.62 4.91
CA VAL A 192 -11.35 -4.85 4.21
C VAL A 192 -9.84 -4.92 4.00
N LEU A 193 -9.08 -3.99 4.59
CA LEU A 193 -7.63 -3.96 4.47
C LEU A 193 -7.00 -5.16 5.19
N GLU A 194 -6.21 -5.92 4.46
CA GLU A 194 -5.54 -7.13 4.94
C GLU A 194 -4.02 -6.93 5.07
N GLN A 195 -3.43 -6.10 4.20
CA GLN A 195 -1.99 -5.81 4.18
C GLN A 195 -1.77 -4.33 4.45
N PHE A 196 -1.03 -4.02 5.51
CA PHE A 196 -0.72 -2.65 5.91
C PHE A 196 0.78 -2.53 6.14
N ASP A 197 1.45 -1.76 5.29
CA ASP A 197 2.90 -1.58 5.32
C ASP A 197 3.29 -0.10 5.21
N LEU A 198 3.82 0.46 6.29
CA LEU A 198 4.38 1.82 6.31
C LEU A 198 5.88 1.81 6.64
N SER A 199 6.60 0.80 6.14
CA SER A 199 8.02 0.63 6.45
C SER A 199 8.91 1.76 5.93
N ASN A 200 10.06 1.95 6.57
CA ASN A 200 11.08 2.94 6.18
C ASN A 200 10.55 4.39 6.19
N ASN A 201 9.64 4.71 7.10
CA ASN A 201 9.18 6.08 7.29
C ASN A 201 9.83 6.69 8.55
N ALA A 202 9.30 7.81 9.02
CA ALA A 202 9.79 8.49 10.22
C ALA A 202 8.69 8.58 11.28
N ILE A 203 7.82 7.57 11.35
CA ILE A 203 6.68 7.52 12.27
C ILE A 203 7.22 7.34 13.69
N VAL A 204 6.84 8.25 14.59
CA VAL A 204 7.26 8.23 16.00
C VAL A 204 6.19 7.64 16.91
N VAL A 205 4.92 7.91 16.61
CA VAL A 205 3.77 7.55 17.43
C VAL A 205 2.73 6.86 16.57
N ILE A 206 2.23 5.74 17.08
CA ILE A 206 1.02 5.07 16.58
C ILE A 206 -0.04 5.07 17.67
N LYS A 207 -1.31 5.12 17.27
CA LYS A 207 -2.44 5.18 18.19
C LYS A 207 -3.55 4.24 17.75
N ARG A 208 -4.34 3.74 18.69
CA ARG A 208 -5.52 2.94 18.34
C ARG A 208 -6.58 3.73 17.56
N THR A 209 -6.63 5.05 17.76
CA THR A 209 -7.51 5.99 17.04
C THR A 209 -7.27 6.08 15.55
N MET A 210 -6.14 5.60 15.00
CA MET A 210 -5.91 5.53 13.55
C MET A 210 -6.90 4.57 12.86
N PHE A 211 -7.36 3.56 13.60
CA PHE A 211 -8.22 2.47 13.14
C PHE A 211 -9.47 2.36 14.02
N PRO A 212 -10.28 3.40 14.25
CA PRO A 212 -11.28 3.50 15.35
C PRO A 212 -12.35 2.37 15.41
N ARG A 213 -12.43 1.51 14.39
CA ARG A 213 -13.38 0.39 14.28
C ARG A 213 -12.62 -0.94 14.13
N LYS A 214 -13.34 -2.02 13.89
CA LYS A 214 -12.75 -3.33 13.57
C LYS A 214 -11.88 -3.24 12.31
N ALA A 215 -10.64 -3.72 12.38
CA ALA A 215 -9.72 -3.76 11.24
C ALA A 215 -9.35 -5.21 10.90
N ASN A 216 -9.50 -5.60 9.64
CA ASN A 216 -9.26 -6.97 9.18
C ASN A 216 -7.80 -7.22 8.73
N ILE A 217 -6.86 -6.45 9.29
CA ILE A 217 -5.45 -6.52 8.92
C ILE A 217 -4.88 -7.87 9.33
N ARG A 218 -4.21 -8.53 8.38
CA ARG A 218 -3.45 -9.77 8.58
C ARG A 218 -1.98 -9.49 8.83
N ASN A 219 -1.42 -8.56 8.06
CA ASN A 219 -0.01 -8.19 8.08
C ASN A 219 0.11 -6.71 8.45
N PHE A 220 0.63 -6.44 9.65
CA PHE A 220 0.84 -5.09 10.17
C PHE A 220 2.34 -4.80 10.25
N ILE A 221 2.84 -4.05 9.27
CA ILE A 221 4.28 -3.88 9.03
C ILE A 221 4.64 -2.40 9.20
N LEU A 222 5.48 -2.12 10.21
CA LEU A 222 6.00 -0.78 10.53
C LEU A 222 7.52 -0.81 10.69
N MET A 223 8.21 -1.61 9.88
CA MET A 223 9.66 -1.78 9.97
C MET A 223 10.38 -0.44 9.75
N TYR A 224 11.54 -0.26 10.38
CA TYR A 224 12.43 0.88 10.13
C TYR A 224 11.72 2.24 10.26
N ASN A 225 10.99 2.41 11.37
CA ASN A 225 10.40 3.67 11.79
C ASN A 225 11.10 4.17 13.07
N LYS A 226 10.50 5.11 13.80
CA LYS A 226 11.03 5.67 15.04
C LYS A 226 10.12 5.42 16.24
N ILE A 227 9.38 4.32 16.22
CA ILE A 227 8.38 3.99 17.22
C ILE A 227 9.08 3.53 18.50
N SER A 228 8.82 4.19 19.62
CA SER A 228 9.39 3.80 20.93
C SER A 228 8.42 3.04 21.81
N THR A 229 7.12 3.24 21.60
CA THR A 229 6.03 2.64 22.40
C THR A 229 4.87 2.22 21.50
N VAL A 230 4.19 1.15 21.89
CA VAL A 230 2.96 0.66 21.25
C VAL A 230 1.88 0.63 22.33
N PRO A 231 0.76 1.35 22.15
CA PRO A 231 -0.28 1.40 23.17
C PRO A 231 -0.94 0.03 23.34
N SER A 232 -1.41 -0.28 24.55
CA SER A 232 -1.91 -1.62 24.92
C SER A 232 -3.14 -2.05 24.15
N ASP A 233 -3.91 -1.08 23.65
CA ASP A 233 -5.13 -1.28 22.86
C ASP A 233 -4.87 -1.30 21.35
N MET A 234 -3.63 -1.11 20.87
CA MET A 234 -3.31 -0.94 19.44
C MET A 234 -3.90 -2.06 18.57
N PHE A 235 -3.86 -3.30 19.05
CA PHE A 235 -4.30 -4.47 18.29
C PHE A 235 -5.70 -4.95 18.65
N SER A 236 -6.44 -4.19 19.47
CA SER A 236 -7.83 -4.51 19.80
C SER A 236 -8.72 -4.46 18.56
N ASP A 237 -9.66 -5.40 18.46
CA ASP A 237 -10.57 -5.59 17.31
C ASP A 237 -9.86 -5.81 15.96
N MET A 238 -8.72 -6.52 15.97
CA MET A 238 -8.02 -6.98 14.78
C MET A 238 -8.02 -8.52 14.66
N PRO A 239 -9.17 -9.19 14.45
CA PRO A 239 -9.29 -10.65 14.61
C PRO A 239 -8.55 -11.50 13.57
N LEU A 240 -8.07 -10.89 12.49
CA LEU A 240 -7.34 -11.58 11.42
C LEU A 240 -5.82 -11.40 11.51
N LEU A 241 -5.34 -10.67 12.53
CA LEU A 241 -3.93 -10.31 12.67
C LEU A 241 -3.07 -11.57 12.84
N GLY A 242 -2.26 -11.86 11.83
CA GLY A 242 -1.35 -13.01 11.81
C GLY A 242 0.10 -12.61 11.99
N MET A 243 0.48 -11.42 11.53
CA MET A 243 1.86 -10.96 11.53
C MET A 243 1.95 -9.50 11.95
N VAL A 244 2.84 -9.22 12.90
CA VAL A 244 3.25 -7.86 13.27
C VAL A 244 4.77 -7.77 13.11
N SER A 245 5.24 -6.77 12.38
CA SER A 245 6.66 -6.43 12.36
C SER A 245 6.88 -4.98 12.76
N LEU A 246 7.68 -4.83 13.83
CA LEU A 246 8.18 -3.58 14.40
C LEU A 246 9.71 -3.56 14.33
N ARG A 247 10.32 -4.36 13.44
CA ARG A 247 11.76 -4.44 13.26
C ARG A 247 12.39 -3.06 13.03
N GLY A 248 13.56 -2.80 13.59
CA GLY A 248 14.31 -1.56 13.31
C GLY A 248 13.63 -0.30 13.85
N ASN A 249 12.97 -0.39 15.00
CA ASN A 249 12.36 0.75 15.69
C ASN A 249 13.16 1.11 16.95
N MET A 250 12.58 1.95 17.82
CA MET A 250 13.23 2.50 19.02
C MET A 250 12.65 1.93 20.32
N MET A 251 12.12 0.71 20.28
CA MET A 251 11.48 0.09 21.44
C MET A 251 12.50 -0.40 22.46
N ALA A 252 12.49 0.21 23.65
CA ALA A 252 13.30 -0.25 24.78
C ALA A 252 12.59 -1.29 25.65
N VAL A 253 11.26 -1.30 25.65
CA VAL A 253 10.44 -2.18 26.50
C VAL A 253 9.37 -2.84 25.64
N LEU A 254 9.18 -4.15 25.81
CA LEU A 254 8.05 -4.87 25.24
C LEU A 254 7.00 -5.09 26.33
N SER A 255 5.97 -4.24 26.37
CA SER A 255 4.90 -4.32 27.36
C SER A 255 4.12 -5.64 27.25
N GLU A 256 4.02 -6.39 28.35
CA GLU A 256 3.21 -7.61 28.44
C GLU A 256 1.76 -7.33 28.04
N ALA A 257 1.17 -6.26 28.59
CA ALA A 257 -0.22 -5.87 28.34
C ALA A 257 -0.52 -5.61 26.85
N THR A 258 0.49 -5.21 26.07
CA THR A 258 0.33 -4.93 24.64
C THR A 258 0.45 -6.20 23.79
N PHE A 259 1.44 -7.05 24.07
CA PHE A 259 1.85 -8.11 23.14
C PHE A 259 1.44 -9.52 23.55
N GLN A 260 1.40 -9.83 24.85
CA GLN A 260 1.07 -11.19 25.30
C GLN A 260 -0.34 -11.61 24.84
N PRO A 261 -1.40 -10.80 25.00
CA PRO A 261 -2.74 -11.23 24.60
C PRO A 261 -2.85 -11.59 23.12
N VAL A 262 -2.20 -10.82 22.24
CA VAL A 262 -2.25 -11.05 20.79
C VAL A 262 -1.41 -12.24 20.35
N VAL A 263 -0.24 -12.46 20.98
CA VAL A 263 0.60 -13.64 20.71
C VAL A 263 -0.10 -14.94 21.15
N MET A 264 -0.85 -14.89 22.25
CA MET A 264 -1.63 -16.03 22.74
C MET A 264 -2.88 -16.32 21.90
N SER A 265 -3.56 -15.30 21.39
CA SER A 265 -4.83 -15.48 20.69
C SER A 265 -4.66 -15.85 19.20
N GLN A 266 -3.97 -15.00 18.43
CA GLN A 266 -4.09 -15.03 16.95
C GLN A 266 -2.77 -14.87 16.20
N LEU A 267 -1.77 -14.24 16.80
CA LEU A 267 -0.53 -13.92 16.10
C LEU A 267 0.28 -15.18 15.80
N ARG A 268 0.75 -15.31 14.55
CA ARG A 268 1.70 -16.34 14.11
C ARG A 268 3.14 -15.87 14.20
N TYR A 269 3.38 -14.57 13.99
CA TYR A 269 4.74 -14.01 13.97
C TYR A 269 4.78 -12.56 14.48
N LEU A 270 5.63 -12.30 15.47
CA LEU A 270 6.00 -10.99 16.00
C LEU A 270 7.48 -10.75 15.74
N ASP A 271 7.82 -9.75 14.95
CA ASP A 271 9.20 -9.34 14.72
C ASP A 271 9.50 -8.01 15.40
N VAL A 272 10.38 -8.04 16.38
CA VAL A 272 10.89 -6.88 17.12
C VAL A 272 12.42 -6.82 17.05
N THR A 273 13.03 -7.48 16.07
CA THR A 273 14.47 -7.42 15.85
C THR A 273 14.95 -5.99 15.59
N GLU A 274 16.24 -5.72 15.81
CA GLU A 274 16.82 -4.38 15.61
C GLU A 274 16.15 -3.26 16.43
N ASN A 275 15.64 -3.60 17.63
CA ASN A 275 15.19 -2.62 18.61
C ASN A 275 16.15 -2.60 19.83
N PRO A 276 16.29 -1.47 20.54
CA PRO A 276 17.15 -1.34 21.72
C PRO A 276 16.53 -1.97 22.98
N ILE A 277 16.05 -3.22 22.89
CA ILE A 277 15.25 -3.86 23.93
C ILE A 277 16.08 -4.14 25.18
N GLN A 278 15.61 -3.64 26.32
CA GLN A 278 16.14 -3.92 27.64
C GLN A 278 15.52 -5.21 28.19
N CYS A 279 16.34 -6.24 28.32
CA CYS A 279 15.99 -7.52 28.88
C CYS A 279 16.14 -7.51 30.40
N ASP A 280 15.03 -7.23 31.06
CA ASP A 280 14.80 -7.39 32.50
C ASP A 280 13.43 -8.06 32.71
N CYS A 281 12.91 -8.08 33.95
CA CYS A 281 11.66 -8.79 34.21
C CYS A 281 10.43 -8.23 33.50
N ARG A 282 10.46 -7.01 32.96
CA ARG A 282 9.31 -6.44 32.23
C ARG A 282 9.01 -7.20 30.95
N ILE A 283 9.99 -7.94 30.42
CA ILE A 283 9.81 -8.80 29.26
C ILE A 283 9.69 -10.28 29.63
N ALA A 284 9.48 -10.64 30.91
CA ALA A 284 9.41 -12.03 31.36
C ALA A 284 8.38 -12.87 30.58
N TRP A 285 7.31 -12.25 30.11
CA TRP A 285 6.27 -12.86 29.28
C TRP A 285 6.81 -13.46 27.97
N VAL A 286 7.98 -13.03 27.45
CA VAL A 286 8.58 -13.61 26.23
C VAL A 286 9.03 -15.07 26.43
N LEU A 287 9.14 -15.55 27.68
CA LEU A 287 9.46 -16.94 28.02
C LEU A 287 8.26 -17.89 27.98
N GLN A 288 7.10 -17.43 27.52
CA GLN A 288 5.89 -18.22 27.37
C GLN A 288 6.03 -19.38 26.34
N GLU A 289 5.04 -20.28 26.32
CA GLU A 289 5.04 -21.49 25.48
C GLU A 289 5.20 -21.21 23.97
N ARG A 290 4.68 -20.08 23.48
CA ARG A 290 4.73 -19.68 22.06
C ARG A 290 5.88 -18.73 21.71
N ARG A 291 7.00 -18.82 22.43
CA ARG A 291 8.15 -17.90 22.25
C ARG A 291 8.79 -17.98 20.86
N GLU A 292 8.62 -19.08 20.14
CA GLU A 292 9.08 -19.27 18.75
C GLU A 292 8.44 -18.29 17.77
N ARG A 293 7.29 -17.73 18.13
CA ARG A 293 6.59 -16.70 17.33
C ARG A 293 7.22 -15.33 17.47
N ILE A 294 8.13 -15.13 18.42
CA ILE A 294 8.71 -13.83 18.75
C ILE A 294 10.16 -13.81 18.29
N SER A 295 10.44 -13.02 17.25
CA SER A 295 11.78 -12.74 16.79
C SER A 295 12.31 -11.47 17.46
N GLY A 296 13.38 -11.60 18.22
CA GLY A 296 14.00 -10.50 18.94
C GLY A 296 15.25 -10.91 19.69
N LYS A 297 16.03 -9.91 20.09
CA LYS A 297 17.24 -10.08 20.88
C LYS A 297 17.41 -8.94 21.88
N CYS A 298 18.15 -9.21 22.94
CA CYS A 298 18.48 -8.22 23.96
C CYS A 298 19.52 -7.23 23.44
N TYR A 299 19.27 -5.95 23.68
CA TYR A 299 20.27 -4.89 23.49
C TYR A 299 20.99 -4.56 24.81
N ALA A 300 20.23 -4.53 25.91
CA ALA A 300 20.70 -4.30 27.27
C ALA A 300 20.09 -5.36 28.21
N PRO A 301 20.67 -5.60 29.39
CA PRO A 301 21.98 -5.11 29.87
C PRO A 301 23.15 -5.71 29.07
N LYS A 302 24.37 -5.19 29.27
CA LYS A 302 25.58 -5.64 28.56
C LYS A 302 25.79 -7.16 28.63
N ALA A 303 25.48 -7.78 29.76
CA ALA A 303 25.60 -9.23 29.96
C ALA A 303 24.68 -10.07 29.06
N LEU A 304 23.56 -9.51 28.62
CA LEU A 304 22.59 -10.19 27.74
C LEU A 304 22.66 -9.68 26.30
N ARG A 305 23.55 -8.74 25.98
CA ARG A 305 23.64 -8.13 24.65
C ARG A 305 23.74 -9.20 23.56
N ASP A 306 22.93 -9.04 22.52
CA ASP A 306 22.78 -9.94 21.36
C ASP A 306 22.21 -11.33 21.66
N LYS A 307 21.88 -11.64 22.92
CA LYS A 307 21.18 -12.89 23.28
C LYS A 307 19.76 -12.86 22.71
N ALA A 308 19.45 -13.83 21.86
CA ALA A 308 18.13 -13.98 21.25
C ALA A 308 17.09 -14.43 22.29
N PHE A 309 15.83 -14.01 22.12
CA PHE A 309 14.75 -14.31 23.07
C PHE A 309 14.49 -15.80 23.26
N ASN A 310 14.61 -16.59 22.19
CA ASN A 310 14.48 -18.05 22.26
C ASN A 310 15.58 -18.73 23.09
N LYS A 311 16.67 -18.02 23.42
CA LYS A 311 17.77 -18.48 24.27
C LYS A 311 17.72 -17.91 25.70
N LEU A 312 16.76 -17.04 26.01
CA LEU A 312 16.61 -16.50 27.37
C LEU A 312 16.08 -17.57 28.34
N THR A 313 16.53 -17.49 29.58
CA THR A 313 16.04 -18.28 30.72
C THR A 313 15.39 -17.36 31.76
N ARG A 314 14.69 -17.94 32.74
CA ARG A 314 14.07 -17.17 33.82
C ARG A 314 15.10 -16.42 34.66
N GLU A 315 16.29 -17.00 34.84
CA GLU A 315 17.41 -16.43 35.59
C GLU A 315 17.94 -15.15 34.93
N ASP A 316 17.96 -15.09 33.60
CA ASP A 316 18.45 -13.92 32.86
C ASP A 316 17.63 -12.66 33.15
N ILE A 317 16.31 -12.80 33.36
CA ILE A 317 15.35 -11.69 33.42
C ILE A 317 14.60 -11.62 34.75
N ARG A 318 15.26 -11.98 35.86
CA ARG A 318 14.69 -11.81 37.21
C ARG A 318 14.77 -10.34 37.63
N CYS A 319 13.69 -9.82 38.22
CA CYS A 319 13.79 -8.59 39.00
C CYS A 319 14.19 -8.93 40.42
N SER A 320 15.26 -8.31 40.92
CA SER A 320 15.50 -8.21 42.36
C SER A 320 14.39 -7.34 42.95
N ASN A 321 13.82 -7.71 44.10
CA ASN A 321 12.76 -6.96 44.81
C ASN A 321 13.14 -5.53 45.26
N ILE A 322 14.25 -4.97 44.77
CA ILE A 322 14.83 -3.69 45.21
C ILE A 322 14.25 -2.49 44.42
N LEU A 323 13.55 -2.71 43.30
CA LEU A 323 13.07 -1.61 42.43
C LEU A 323 11.54 -1.37 42.42
N LEU A 324 10.74 -2.12 43.20
CA LEU A 324 9.31 -1.81 43.33
C LEU A 324 9.03 -0.60 44.26
N HIS A 325 10.02 -0.16 45.06
CA HIS A 325 9.86 0.98 45.98
C HIS A 325 10.26 2.34 45.41
N SER A 326 10.83 2.44 44.20
CA SER A 326 11.28 3.72 43.62
C SER A 326 10.36 4.30 42.54
N LEU A 327 9.20 3.69 42.29
CA LEU A 327 8.20 4.19 41.33
C LEU A 327 6.83 4.51 41.97
N GLN A 328 6.78 4.68 43.30
CA GLN A 328 5.60 5.16 44.04
C GLN A 328 5.81 6.53 44.74
N LYS A 329 6.61 7.43 44.16
CA LYS A 329 6.61 8.85 44.56
C LYS A 329 6.49 9.77 43.37
#